data_AF-A0A6L7CLK2-F1
#
_entry.id   AF-A0A6L7CLK2-F1
#
_cell.length_a   1.000
_cell.length_b   1.000
_cell.length_c   1.000
_cell.angle_alpha   90.00
_cell.angle_beta   90.00
_cell.angle_gamma   90.00
#
_symmetry.space_group_name_H-M   'P 1'
#
loop_
_entity.id
_entity.type
_entity.pdbx_description
1 polymer ?
#
loop_
_entity_poly.entity_id
_entity_poly.type
_entity_poly.pdbx_seq_one_letter_code
_entity_poly.pdbx_strand_id
1 'polypeptide(L)'
;MDVMRSVLGMVVLLAIAFLLSVNKKKISLRTVGAALVLQVVIGGIMLWLPPGRWVAEKVAFGVHKVMAYSDAGSAFIFGSLV
;
A
#
# COMPACT_ATOMS: atom_id res chain seq x y z
N MET A 1 -17.75 14.44 -1.22
CA MET A 1 -17.44 14.54 0.23
C MET A 1 -16.31 13.59 0.64
N ASP A 2 -16.05 12.52 -0.12
CA ASP A 2 -15.03 11.52 0.23
C ASP A 2 -13.59 11.98 0.05
N VAL A 3 -13.30 12.77 -0.99
CA VAL A 3 -11.96 13.36 -1.18
C VAL A 3 -11.55 14.24 0.00
N MET A 4 -12.49 15.02 0.55
CA MET A 4 -12.25 15.85 1.74
C MET A 4 -11.88 15.00 2.95
N ARG A 5 -12.55 13.86 3.15
CA ARG A 5 -12.24 12.90 4.22
C ARG A 5 -10.85 12.26 4.02
N SER A 6 -10.51 11.88 2.79
CA SER A 6 -9.18 11.33 2.47
C SER A 6 -8.05 12.33 2.72
N VAL A 7 -8.23 13.59 2.30
CA VAL A 7 -7.25 14.65 2.55
C VAL A 7 -7.11 14.93 4.05
N LEU A 8 -8.24 15.00 4.78
CA LEU A 8 -8.23 15.18 6.23
C LEU A 8 -7.47 14.04 6.92
N GLY A 9 -7.72 12.79 6.54
CA GLY A 9 -6.99 11.63 7.06
C GLY A 9 -5.47 11.74 6.82
N MET A 10 -5.06 12.17 5.63
CA MET A 10 -3.64 12.36 5.29
C MET A 10 -2.97 13.41 6.18
N VAL A 11 -3.64 14.55 6.39
CA VAL A 11 -3.15 15.63 7.28
C VAL A 11 -3.06 15.14 8.73
N VAL A 12 -4.05 14.40 9.22
CA VAL A 12 -4.05 13.86 10.59
C VAL A 12 -2.89 12.89 10.79
N LEU A 13 -2.63 11.98 9.85
CA LEU A 13 -1.51 11.04 9.95
C LEU A 13 -0.15 11.76 9.95
N LEU A 14 0.02 12.78 9.10
CA LEU A 14 1.22 13.61 9.11
C LEU A 14 1.38 14.38 10.43
N ALA A 15 0.29 14.90 10.98
CA ALA A 15 0.31 15.59 12.27
C ALA A 15 0.71 14.65 13.41
N ILE A 16 0.18 13.42 13.44
CA ILE A 16 0.58 12.40 14.41
C ILE A 16 2.07 12.06 14.26
N ALA A 17 2.54 11.83 13.04
CA ALA A 17 3.95 11.56 12.77
C ALA A 17 4.86 12.72 13.22
N PHE A 18 4.42 13.96 13.01
CA PHE A 18 5.13 15.15 13.49
C PHE A 18 5.13 15.25 15.02
N LEU A 19 4.00 14.96 15.68
CA LEU A 19 3.86 14.99 17.14
C LEU A 19 4.78 13.97 17.82
N LEU A 20 4.84 12.75 17.28
CA LEU A 20 5.69 11.66 17.77
C LEU A 20 7.16 11.76 17.35
N SER A 21 7.51 12.73 16.48
CA SER A 21 8.90 12.90 16.04
C SER A 21 9.80 13.39 17.15
N VAL A 22 10.88 12.65 17.39
CA VAL A 22 11.92 12.95 18.39
C VAL A 22 12.68 14.24 18.06
N ASN A 23 12.91 14.55 16.79
CA ASN A 23 13.64 15.74 16.37
C ASN A 23 12.93 16.48 15.24
N LYS A 24 11.89 17.22 15.62
CA LYS A 24 11.01 18.00 14.71
C LYS A 24 11.78 18.96 13.80
N LYS A 25 12.92 19.49 14.25
CA LYS A 25 13.76 20.42 13.47
C LYS A 25 14.59 19.75 12.38
N LYS A 26 14.86 18.45 12.49
CA LYS A 26 15.61 17.67 11.48
C LYS A 26 14.71 17.10 10.38
N ILE A 27 13.40 17.32 10.45
CA ILE A 27 12.48 16.85 9.41
C ILE A 27 12.73 17.67 8.14
N SER A 28 13.27 17.03 7.11
CA SER A 28 13.46 17.64 5.80
C SER A 28 12.14 17.68 5.04
N LEU A 29 11.51 18.86 4.98
CA LEU A 29 10.29 19.10 4.20
C LEU A 29 10.43 18.67 2.74
N ARG A 30 11.62 18.81 2.15
CA ARG A 30 11.91 18.33 0.79
C ARG A 30 11.75 16.81 0.66
N THR A 31 12.22 16.04 1.64
CA THR A 31 12.15 14.57 1.60
C THR A 31 10.74 14.08 1.89
N VAL A 32 10.09 14.63 2.94
CA VAL A 32 8.72 14.24 3.31
C VAL A 32 7.74 14.61 2.20
N GLY A 33 7.85 15.82 1.64
CA GLY A 33 7.03 16.26 0.51
C GLY A 33 7.26 15.42 -0.73
N ALA A 34 8.52 15.13 -1.10
CA ALA A 34 8.83 14.27 -2.23
C ALA A 34 8.29 12.85 -2.04
N ALA A 35 8.42 12.27 -0.84
CA ALA A 35 7.89 10.96 -0.51
C ALA A 35 6.35 10.92 -0.62
N LEU A 36 5.67 11.95 -0.11
CA LEU A 36 4.22 12.04 -0.18
C LEU A 36 3.71 12.18 -1.61
N VAL A 37 4.34 13.03 -2.43
CA VAL A 37 4.01 13.17 -3.85
C VAL A 37 4.25 11.85 -4.57
N LEU A 38 5.40 11.22 -4.35
CA LEU A 38 5.71 9.93 -4.96
C LEU A 38 4.69 8.86 -4.59
N GLN A 39 4.26 8.81 -3.32
CA GLN A 39 3.25 7.88 -2.85
C GLN A 39 1.90 8.09 -3.52
N VAL A 40 1.44 9.34 -3.64
CA VAL A 40 0.18 9.67 -4.33
C VAL A 40 0.28 9.34 -5.82
N VAL A 41 1.41 9.66 -6.46
CA VAL A 41 1.63 9.38 -7.89
C VAL A 41 1.64 7.87 -8.15
N ILE A 42 2.39 7.09 -7.37
CA ILE A 42 2.42 5.63 -7.52
C ILE A 42 1.03 5.04 -7.27
N GLY A 43 0.34 5.45 -6.20
CA GLY A 43 -1.02 5.00 -5.91
C GLY A 43 -2.01 5.35 -7.05
N GLY A 44 -1.93 6.57 -7.58
CA GLY A 44 -2.73 7.00 -8.72
C GLY A 44 -2.41 6.20 -10.00
N ILE A 45 -1.13 5.95 -10.27
CA ILE A 45 -0.71 5.13 -11.42
C ILE A 45 -1.25 3.71 -11.29
N MET A 46 -1.07 3.07 -10.12
CA MET A 46 -1.48 1.68 -9.94
C MET A 46 -3.00 1.49 -9.88
N LEU A 47 -3.75 2.45 -9.33
CA LEU A 47 -5.20 2.30 -9.11
C LEU A 47 -6.06 2.95 -10.19
N TRP A 48 -5.61 4.05 -10.80
CA TRP A 48 -6.42 4.82 -11.75
C TRP A 48 -6.10 4.47 -13.21
N LEU A 49 -4.81 4.39 -13.56
CA LEU A 49 -4.39 4.11 -14.93
C LEU A 49 -4.60 2.63 -15.31
N PRO A 50 -5.18 2.33 -16.49
CA PRO A 50 -5.35 0.97 -17.00
C PRO A 50 -4.07 0.10 -17.00
N PRO A 51 -2.89 0.59 -17.47
CA PRO A 51 -1.68 -0.22 -17.42
C PRO A 51 -1.22 -0.53 -15.99
N GLY A 52 -1.41 0.40 -15.04
CA GLY A 52 -1.03 0.17 -13.64
C GLY A 52 -1.87 -0.91 -12.97
N ARG A 53 -3.19 -0.89 -13.22
CA ARG A 53 -4.11 -1.94 -12.75
C ARG A 53 -3.75 -3.31 -13.34
N TRP A 54 -3.46 -3.38 -14.63
CA TRP A 54 -3.05 -4.63 -15.28
C TRP A 54 -1.76 -5.21 -14.68
N VAL A 55 -0.77 -4.37 -14.37
CA VAL A 55 0.46 -4.81 -13.67
C VAL A 55 0.11 -5.35 -12.28
N ALA A 56 -0.69 -4.62 -11.51
CA ALA A 56 -1.12 -5.05 -10.17
C ALA A 56 -1.87 -6.39 -10.21
N GLU A 57 -2.78 -6.57 -11.16
CA GLU A 57 -3.52 -7.82 -11.39
C GLU A 57 -2.59 -8.98 -11.75
N LYS A 58 -1.59 -8.75 -12.62
CA LYS A 58 -0.60 -9.79 -12.95
C LYS A 58 0.22 -10.22 -11.75
N VAL A 59 0.64 -9.27 -10.91
CA VAL A 59 1.37 -9.59 -9.67
C VAL A 59 0.45 -10.37 -8.72
N ALA A 60 -0.79 -9.94 -8.55
CA ALA A 60 -1.78 -10.64 -7.72
C ALA A 60 -2.01 -12.09 -8.21
N PHE A 61 -2.14 -12.29 -9.52
CA PHE A 61 -2.27 -13.63 -10.10
C PHE A 61 -1.03 -14.50 -9.88
N GLY A 62 0.16 -13.91 -9.95
CA GLY A 62 1.42 -14.59 -9.62
C GLY A 62 1.45 -15.07 -8.17
N VAL A 63 1.09 -14.20 -7.22
CA VAL A 63 1.00 -14.55 -5.79
C VAL A 63 -0.07 -15.63 -5.57
N HIS A 64 -1.23 -15.51 -6.21
CA HIS A 64 -2.30 -16.50 -6.11
C HIS A 64 -1.85 -17.89 -6.58
N LYS A 65 -1.01 -17.99 -7.62
CA LYS A 65 -0.43 -19.27 -8.03
C LYS A 65 0.46 -19.88 -6.96
N VAL A 66 1.26 -19.05 -6.29
CA VAL A 66 2.11 -19.51 -5.17
C VAL A 66 1.24 -20.02 -4.02
N MET A 67 0.16 -19.29 -3.70
CA MET A 67 -0.81 -19.73 -2.68
C MET A 67 -1.45 -21.06 -3.06
N ALA A 68 -1.85 -21.24 -4.32
CA ALA A 68 -2.43 -22.51 -4.79
C ALA A 68 -1.47 -23.72 -4.63
N TYR A 69 -0.15 -23.52 -4.78
CA TYR A 69 0.82 -24.58 -4.48
C TYR A 69 0.91 -24.87 -2.97
N SER A 70 0.81 -23.82 -2.14
CA SER A 70 0.74 -23.97 -0.68
C SER A 70 -0.52 -24.73 -0.27
N ASP A 71 -1.66 -24.43 -0.87
CA ASP A 71 -2.94 -25.09 -0.57
C ASP A 71 -2.94 -26.56 -0.99
N ALA A 72 -2.31 -26.89 -2.12
CA ALA A 72 -2.11 -28.30 -2.52
C ALA A 72 -1.23 -29.06 -1.51
N GLY A 73 -0.20 -28.41 -0.98
CA GLY A 73 0.67 -28.98 0.05
C GLY A 73 -0.04 -29.15 1.40
N SER A 74 -0.85 -28.17 1.81
CA SER A 74 -1.63 -28.26 3.05
C SER A 74 -2.72 -29.33 2.95
N ALA A 75 -3.42 -29.43 1.81
CA ALA A 75 -4.39 -30.49 1.55
C ALA A 75 -3.75 -31.90 1.56
N PHE A 76 -2.49 -32.04 1.12
CA PHE A 76 -1.75 -33.31 1.24
C PHE A 76 -1.49 -33.69 2.70
N ILE A 77 -1.14 -32.72 3.56
CA ILE A 77 -0.81 -32.98 4.97
C ILE A 77 -2.08 -33.15 5.83
N PHE A 78 -3.10 -32.34 5.59
CA PHE A 78 -4.28 -32.22 6.46
C PHE A 78 -5.56 -32.79 5.85
N GLY A 79 -5.55 -33.26 4.59
CA GLY A 79 -6.71 -33.88 3.94
C GLY A 79 -7.91 -32.94 3.90
N SER A 80 -9.06 -33.38 4.41
CA SER A 80 -10.32 -32.62 4.44
C SER A 80 -10.49 -31.69 5.64
N LEU A 81 -9.44 -31.46 6.44
CA LEU A 81 -9.48 -30.56 7.60
C LEU A 81 -9.22 -29.09 7.21
N VAL A 82 -8.79 -28.85 5.97
CA VAL A 82 -8.58 -27.53 5.33
C VAL A 82 -9.57 -27.35 4.19
#